data_AF-A0A420H981-F1
#
_entry.id   AF-A0A420H981-F1
#
_cell.length_a   1.000
_cell.length_b   1.000
_cell.length_c   1.000
_cell.angle_alpha   90.00
_cell.angle_beta   90.00
_cell.angle_gamma   90.00
#
_symmetry.space_group_name_H-M   'P 1'
#
loop_
_entity.id
_entity.type
_entity.pdbx_description
1 polymer ?
#
loop_
_entity_poly.entity_id
_entity_poly.type
_entity_poly.pdbx_seq_one_letter_code
_entity_poly.pdbx_strand_id
1 'polypeptide(L)'
;MALKIPHEYNQFKPWIIVEKLNDFTLDTTTENTEAGILNTFIIQRIVWYSINEWVGDLLWEYYQDDLGKWDQEMMSKCNKTIINLLRGFLVKHGLYIPIDRKRGNDAKLLAILEETEIHEWTYRKANY
;
A
#
# COMPACT_ATOMS: atom_id res chain seq x y z
N MET A 1 15.57 -11.22 6.06
CA MET A 1 16.28 -9.92 5.95
C MET A 1 15.52 -8.91 6.79
N ALA A 2 16.18 -8.14 7.66
CA ALA A 2 15.47 -7.16 8.48
C ALA A 2 15.17 -5.91 7.65
N LEU A 3 13.90 -5.56 7.53
CA LEU A 3 13.42 -4.30 6.98
C LEU A 3 13.94 -3.13 7.80
N LYS A 4 14.50 -2.15 7.11
CA LYS A 4 14.85 -0.83 7.66
C LYS A 4 14.01 0.20 6.92
N ILE A 5 13.48 1.18 7.66
CA ILE A 5 12.78 2.32 7.07
C ILE A 5 13.81 3.15 6.28
N PRO A 6 13.66 3.30 4.94
CA PRO A 6 14.47 4.21 4.15
C PRO A 6 14.42 5.63 4.71
N HIS A 7 15.48 6.41 4.48
CA HIS A 7 15.57 7.75 5.07
C HIS A 7 14.39 8.63 4.66
N GLU A 8 13.89 8.50 3.42
CA GLU A 8 12.73 9.26 2.93
C GLU A 8 11.42 9.00 3.69
N TYR A 9 11.32 7.86 4.41
CA TYR A 9 10.12 7.47 5.16
C TYR A 9 10.24 7.75 6.66
N ASN A 10 11.35 8.35 7.12
CA ASN A 10 11.53 8.73 8.53
C ASN A 10 10.44 9.66 9.05
N GLN A 11 9.87 10.51 8.19
CA GLN A 11 8.77 11.41 8.52
C GLN A 11 7.51 10.67 9.00
N PHE A 12 7.35 9.38 8.66
CA PHE A 12 6.17 8.59 9.04
C PHE A 12 6.29 7.89 10.39
N LYS A 13 7.48 7.90 11.01
CA LYS A 13 7.73 7.29 12.33
C LYS A 13 6.71 7.65 13.42
N PRO A 14 6.18 8.89 13.51
CA PRO A 14 5.17 9.23 14.51
C PRO A 14 3.84 8.50 14.37
N TRP A 15 3.54 7.91 13.21
CA TRP A 15 2.24 7.28 12.92
C TRP A 15 2.32 5.76 12.79
N ILE A 16 3.48 5.16 13.04
CA ILE A 16 3.73 3.72 12.94
C ILE A 16 4.38 3.18 14.22
N ILE A 17 4.28 1.87 14.40
CA ILE A 17 4.91 1.11 15.47
C ILE A 17 6.20 0.50 14.88
N VAL A 18 7.31 1.24 14.98
CA VAL A 18 8.59 0.87 14.35
C VAL A 18 9.07 -0.53 14.76
N GLU A 19 8.81 -0.94 16.00
CA GLU A 19 9.15 -2.26 16.54
C GLU A 19 8.47 -3.41 15.79
N LYS A 20 7.26 -3.16 15.25
CA LYS A 20 6.47 -4.11 14.50
C LYS A 20 6.78 -4.13 13.00
N LEU A 21 7.67 -3.25 12.52
CA LEU A 21 8.01 -3.18 11.09
C LEU A 21 8.56 -4.50 10.52
N ASN A 22 9.24 -5.30 11.34
CA ASN A 22 9.81 -6.59 10.94
C ASN A 22 8.90 -7.79 11.24
N ASP A 23 7.72 -7.54 11.82
CA ASP A 23 6.73 -8.56 12.10
C ASP A 23 5.85 -8.76 10.86
N PHE A 24 6.15 -9.78 10.07
CA PHE A 24 5.36 -10.13 8.89
C PHE A 24 4.09 -10.93 9.24
N THR A 25 3.88 -11.24 10.52
CA THR A 25 2.70 -11.94 11.03
C THR A 25 1.63 -10.99 11.58
N LEU A 26 1.81 -9.67 11.38
CA LEU A 26 0.83 -8.67 11.77
C LEU A 26 -0.53 -8.95 11.13
N ASP A 27 -1.47 -9.34 11.97
CA ASP A 27 -2.87 -9.42 11.58
C ASP A 27 -3.47 -8.02 11.55
N THR A 28 -3.95 -7.63 10.37
CA THR A 28 -4.60 -6.33 10.13
C THR A 28 -6.12 -6.46 10.08
N THR A 29 -6.65 -7.68 10.15
CA THR A 29 -8.06 -8.00 9.96
C THR A 29 -8.84 -8.17 11.27
N THR A 30 -8.18 -8.03 12.43
CA THR A 30 -8.88 -8.09 13.72
C THR A 30 -9.83 -6.91 13.91
N GLU A 31 -11.04 -7.17 14.40
CA GLU A 31 -11.96 -6.13 14.86
C GLU A 31 -11.26 -5.33 15.96
N ASN A 32 -11.09 -4.01 15.75
CA ASN A 32 -10.31 -3.07 16.57
C ASN A 32 -8.81 -2.98 16.30
N THR A 33 -8.34 -3.38 15.12
CA THR A 33 -6.96 -3.07 14.71
C THR A 33 -6.71 -1.56 14.79
N GLU A 34 -5.70 -1.18 15.58
CA GLU A 34 -5.33 0.21 15.79
C GLU A 34 -4.74 0.83 14.52
N ALA A 35 -4.99 2.14 14.31
CA ALA A 35 -4.46 2.88 13.16
C ALA A 35 -2.93 2.77 13.05
N GLY A 36 -2.21 2.71 14.18
CA GLY A 36 -0.77 2.52 14.19
C GLY A 36 -0.33 1.19 13.56
N ILE A 37 -1.07 0.10 13.77
CA ILE A 37 -0.79 -1.22 13.18
C ILE A 37 -1.04 -1.17 11.67
N LEU A 38 -2.18 -0.63 11.23
CA LEU A 38 -2.53 -0.51 9.82
C LEU A 38 -1.51 0.36 9.06
N ASN A 39 -1.14 1.51 9.63
CA ASN A 39 -0.09 2.37 9.07
C ASN A 39 1.27 1.65 8.97
N THR A 40 1.62 0.86 10.01
CA THR A 40 2.87 0.08 10.03
C THR A 40 2.87 -0.96 8.92
N PHE A 41 1.75 -1.65 8.71
CA PHE A 41 1.60 -2.65 7.66
C PHE A 41 1.79 -2.02 6.26
N ILE A 42 1.16 -0.87 5.99
CA ILE A 42 1.35 -0.17 4.70
C ILE A 42 2.83 0.18 4.46
N ILE A 43 3.50 0.77 5.46
CA ILE A 43 4.92 1.13 5.32
C ILE A 43 5.79 -0.13 5.16
N GLN A 44 5.49 -1.20 5.89
CA GLN A 44 6.17 -2.49 5.76
C GLN A 44 6.06 -3.01 4.32
N ARG A 45 4.85 -2.99 3.73
CA ARG A 45 4.63 -3.46 2.35
C ARG A 45 5.30 -2.58 1.30
N ILE A 46 5.24 -1.26 1.43
CA ILE A 46 5.98 -0.36 0.54
C ILE A 46 7.49 -0.66 0.53
N VAL A 47 8.09 -0.82 1.73
CA VAL A 47 9.51 -1.15 1.84
C VAL A 47 9.80 -2.54 1.27
N TRP A 48 8.92 -3.52 1.52
CA TRP A 48 9.07 -4.88 1.01
C TRP A 48 9.00 -4.93 -0.52
N TYR A 49 8.00 -4.29 -1.13
CA TYR A 49 7.85 -4.18 -2.58
C TYR A 49 9.06 -3.51 -3.23
N SER A 50 9.57 -2.45 -2.59
CA SER A 50 10.75 -1.72 -3.05
C SER A 50 12.02 -2.57 -3.04
N ILE A 51 12.26 -3.34 -1.95
CA ILE A 51 13.43 -4.22 -1.84
C ILE A 51 13.40 -5.35 -2.89
N ASN A 52 12.21 -5.85 -3.21
CA ASN A 52 12.05 -6.90 -4.23
C ASN A 52 11.88 -6.34 -5.65
N GLU A 53 11.96 -5.02 -5.83
CA GLU A 53 11.84 -4.33 -7.11
C GLU A 53 10.57 -4.72 -7.89
N TRP A 54 9.46 -5.00 -7.18
CA TRP A 54 8.21 -5.39 -7.80
C TRP A 54 7.55 -4.20 -8.51
N VAL A 55 7.13 -4.44 -9.75
CA VAL A 55 6.52 -3.46 -10.64
C VAL A 55 5.39 -4.10 -11.46
N GLY A 56 4.50 -3.27 -11.99
CA GLY A 56 3.42 -3.69 -12.90
C GLY A 56 2.58 -4.82 -12.32
N ASP A 57 2.40 -5.88 -13.10
CA ASP A 57 1.52 -7.01 -12.81
C ASP A 57 1.90 -7.74 -11.51
N LEU A 58 3.20 -7.98 -11.27
CA LEU A 58 3.66 -8.62 -10.03
C LEU A 58 3.30 -7.76 -8.81
N LEU A 59 3.52 -6.45 -8.90
CA LEU A 59 3.16 -5.54 -7.80
C LEU A 59 1.64 -5.50 -7.57
N TRP A 60 0.83 -5.64 -8.63
CA TRP A 60 -0.62 -5.71 -8.52
C TRP A 60 -1.07 -7.00 -7.83
N GLU A 61 -0.53 -8.16 -8.21
CA GLU A 61 -0.84 -9.44 -7.56
C GLU A 61 -0.51 -9.41 -6.07
N TYR A 62 0.71 -8.98 -5.71
CA TYR A 62 1.09 -8.88 -4.29
C TYR A 62 0.27 -7.86 -3.52
N TYR A 63 -0.09 -6.74 -4.17
CA TYR A 63 -0.98 -5.75 -3.58
C TYR A 63 -2.38 -6.33 -3.28
N GLN A 64 -2.93 -7.14 -4.19
CA GLN A 64 -4.18 -7.84 -3.99
C GLN A 64 -4.09 -8.89 -2.89
N ASP A 65 -3.03 -9.69 -2.86
CA ASP A 65 -2.82 -10.71 -1.82
C ASP A 65 -2.69 -10.09 -0.42
N ASP A 66 -1.94 -9.00 -0.31
CA ASP A 66 -1.64 -8.37 0.97
C ASP A 66 -2.79 -7.52 1.52
N LEU A 67 -3.55 -6.84 0.66
CA LEU A 67 -4.62 -5.93 1.08
C LEU A 67 -6.02 -6.38 0.66
N GLY A 68 -6.20 -7.52 -0.01
CA GLY A 68 -7.50 -7.95 -0.55
C GLY A 68 -8.60 -8.19 0.50
N LYS A 69 -8.24 -8.31 1.78
CA LYS A 69 -9.19 -8.39 2.91
C LYS A 69 -9.50 -7.04 3.56
N TRP A 70 -8.87 -5.96 3.11
CA TRP A 70 -9.07 -4.64 3.67
C TRP A 70 -10.36 -4.02 3.16
N ASP A 71 -11.08 -3.36 4.06
CA ASP A 71 -12.30 -2.64 3.75
C ASP A 71 -12.11 -1.12 3.86
N GLN A 72 -13.21 -0.40 3.63
CA GLN A 72 -13.25 1.06 3.75
C GLN A 72 -12.93 1.57 5.15
N GLU A 73 -13.32 0.85 6.19
CA GLU A 73 -13.07 1.26 7.57
C GLU A 73 -11.58 1.18 7.89
N MET A 74 -10.92 0.07 7.52
CA MET A 74 -9.48 -0.12 7.69
C MET A 74 -8.68 0.96 6.95
N MET A 75 -9.00 1.21 5.67
CA MET A 75 -8.33 2.26 4.89
C MET A 75 -8.58 3.66 5.47
N SER A 76 -9.79 3.94 5.97
CA SER A 76 -10.14 5.25 6.54
C SER A 76 -9.48 5.52 7.89
N LYS A 77 -9.18 4.48 8.67
CA LYS A 77 -8.42 4.58 9.93
C LYS A 77 -6.96 4.99 9.71
N CYS A 78 -6.41 4.71 8.53
CA CYS A 78 -5.02 5.01 8.24
C CYS A 78 -4.76 6.52 8.14
N ASN A 79 -3.51 6.91 8.40
CA ASN A 79 -3.08 8.27 8.19
C ASN A 79 -3.15 8.63 6.69
N LYS A 80 -3.81 9.75 6.36
CA LYS A 80 -4.00 10.20 4.98
C LYS A 80 -2.69 10.36 4.20
N THR A 81 -1.62 10.79 4.85
CA THR A 81 -0.31 10.95 4.21
C THR A 81 0.29 9.59 3.84
N ILE A 82 0.07 8.55 4.66
CA ILE A 82 0.50 7.17 4.38
C ILE A 82 -0.33 6.56 3.25
N ILE A 83 -1.66 6.80 3.22
CA ILE A 83 -2.52 6.39 2.10
C ILE A 83 -2.06 7.05 0.79
N ASN A 84 -1.73 8.34 0.83
CA ASN A 84 -1.20 9.06 -0.33
C ASN A 84 0.17 8.50 -0.78
N LEU A 85 1.02 8.13 0.18
CA LEU A 85 2.31 7.50 -0.09
C LEU A 85 2.12 6.15 -0.80
N LEU A 86 1.22 5.29 -0.31
CA LEU A 86 0.92 4.01 -0.93
C LEU A 86 0.43 4.21 -2.37
N ARG A 87 -0.55 5.08 -2.59
CA ARG A 87 -1.03 5.40 -3.94
C ARG A 87 0.11 5.89 -4.84
N GLY A 88 0.93 6.82 -4.34
CA GLY A 88 2.06 7.38 -5.09
C GLY A 88 3.09 6.32 -5.45
N PHE A 89 3.37 5.41 -4.53
CA PHE A 89 4.27 4.27 -4.75
C PHE A 89 3.72 3.35 -5.85
N LEU A 90 2.46 2.90 -5.74
CA LEU A 90 1.85 2.00 -6.72
C LEU A 90 1.84 2.61 -8.13
N VAL A 91 1.44 3.88 -8.25
CA VAL A 91 1.44 4.61 -9.54
C VAL A 91 2.85 4.73 -10.12
N LYS A 92 3.84 5.06 -9.29
CA LYS A 92 5.23 5.18 -9.73
C LYS A 92 5.79 3.85 -10.27
N HIS A 93 5.31 2.72 -9.75
CA HIS A 93 5.77 1.38 -10.10
C HIS A 93 4.83 0.67 -11.09
N GLY A 94 3.96 1.41 -11.77
CA GLY A 94 3.24 0.93 -12.95
C GLY A 94 1.77 0.61 -12.74
N LEU A 95 1.23 0.66 -11.51
CA LEU A 95 -0.19 0.42 -11.30
C LEU A 95 -1.00 1.66 -11.67
N TYR A 96 -1.95 1.49 -12.58
CA TYR A 96 -2.86 2.57 -12.94
C TYR A 96 -3.86 2.83 -11.81
N ILE A 97 -3.88 4.07 -11.30
CA ILE A 97 -4.87 4.51 -10.32
C ILE A 97 -5.54 5.78 -10.86
N PRO A 98 -6.85 5.75 -11.19
CA PRO A 98 -7.56 6.88 -11.78
C PRO A 98 -7.35 8.19 -11.02
N ILE A 99 -7.11 9.28 -11.76
CA ILE A 99 -7.06 10.63 -11.19
C ILE A 99 -8.49 11.16 -11.09
N ASP A 100 -9.23 10.66 -10.11
CA ASP A 100 -10.55 11.20 -9.76
C ASP A 100 -10.45 12.20 -8.61
N ARG A 101 -10.82 13.47 -8.83
CA ARG A 101 -10.79 14.49 -7.77
C ARG A 101 -11.96 14.40 -6.79
N LYS A 102 -13.01 13.65 -7.13
CA LYS A 102 -14.20 13.47 -6.28
C LYS A 102 -14.05 12.32 -5.31
N ARG A 103 -13.28 11.29 -5.68
CA ARG A 103 -13.03 10.11 -4.84
C ARG A 103 -11.74 10.24 -4.03
N GLY A 104 -11.80 9.93 -2.75
CA GLY A 104 -10.64 9.83 -1.86
C GLY A 104 -9.66 8.73 -2.32
N ASN A 105 -8.40 8.84 -1.91
CA ASN A 105 -7.37 7.87 -2.32
C ASN A 105 -7.56 6.49 -1.66
N ASP A 106 -8.07 6.46 -0.43
CA ASP A 106 -8.59 5.29 0.25
C ASP A 106 -9.60 4.53 -0.62
N ALA A 107 -10.63 5.21 -1.11
CA ALA A 107 -11.68 4.58 -1.89
C ALA A 107 -11.18 4.15 -3.29
N LYS A 108 -10.19 4.83 -3.87
CA LYS A 108 -9.56 4.40 -5.14
C LYS A 108 -8.71 3.15 -4.99
N LEU A 109 -7.96 3.07 -3.89
CA LEU A 109 -7.13 1.90 -3.59
C LEU A 109 -8.01 0.65 -3.42
N LEU A 110 -9.14 0.78 -2.72
CA LEU A 110 -10.11 -0.31 -2.62
C LEU A 110 -10.73 -0.71 -3.96
N ALA A 111 -11.03 0.26 -4.82
CA ALA A 111 -11.57 -0.05 -6.15
C ALA A 111 -10.65 -0.97 -6.95
N ILE A 112 -9.32 -0.83 -6.80
CA ILE A 112 -8.33 -1.68 -7.47
C ILE A 112 -8.29 -3.08 -6.88
N LEU A 113 -8.59 -3.23 -5.58
CA LEU A 113 -8.71 -4.55 -4.95
C LEU A 113 -9.97 -5.29 -5.41
N GLU A 114 -11.00 -4.56 -5.86
CA GLU A 114 -12.22 -5.13 -6.43
C GLU A 114 -12.06 -5.50 -7.92
N GLU A 115 -10.99 -5.06 -8.59
CA GLU A 115 -10.71 -5.40 -9.99
C GLU A 115 -10.28 -6.87 -10.11
N THR A 116 -10.93 -7.62 -11.00
CA THR A 116 -10.64 -9.05 -11.24
C THR A 116 -9.69 -9.28 -12.41
N GLU A 117 -9.45 -8.25 -13.21
CA GLU A 117 -8.54 -8.28 -14.36
C GLU A 117 -7.56 -7.11 -14.27
N ILE A 118 -6.30 -7.36 -14.59
CA ILE A 118 -5.27 -6.32 -14.69
C ILE A 118 -5.68 -5.36 -15.81
N HIS A 119 -5.69 -4.06 -15.53
CA HIS A 119 -5.95 -3.07 -16.56
C HIS A 119 -4.90 -3.17 -17.69
N GLU A 120 -5.32 -3.33 -18.95
CA GLU A 120 -4.43 -3.61 -20.11
C GLU A 120 -3.25 -2.64 -20.29
N TRP A 121 -3.35 -1.41 -19.76
CA TRP A 121 -2.30 -0.40 -19.91
C TRP A 121 -1.10 -0.56 -18.97
N THR A 122 -1.21 -1.40 -17.94
CA THR A 122 -0.13 -1.70 -16.98
C THR A 122 1.12 -2.25 -17.70
N TYR A 123 0.90 -2.99 -18.81
CA TYR A 123 1.97 -3.57 -19.64
C TYR A 123 2.63 -2.59 -20.64
N ARG A 124 1.98 -1.45 -20.98
CA ARG A 124 2.36 -0.68 -22.18
C ARG A 124 3.31 0.51 -21.99
N LYS A 125 3.60 0.98 -20.77
CA LYS A 125 4.51 2.14 -20.59
C LYS A 125 5.32 2.15 -19.29
N ALA A 126 6.18 1.16 -19.10
CA ALA A 126 7.38 1.31 -18.27
C ALA A 126 8.61 1.81 -19.08
N ASN A 127 8.38 2.33 -20.29
CA ASN A 127 9.39 3.00 -21.11
C ASN A 127 9.06 4.49 -21.18
N TYR A 128 9.59 5.29 -20.25
CA TYR A 128 9.83 6.72 -20.41
C TYR A 128 11.06 7.12 -19.62
#